data_AF-A0A7T2GLI1-F1
#
_entry.id   AF-A0A7T2GLI1-F1
#
_cell.length_a   1.000
_cell.length_b   1.000
_cell.length_c   1.000
_cell.angle_alpha   90.00
_cell.angle_beta   90.00
_cell.angle_gamma   90.00
#
_symmetry.space_group_name_H-M   'P 1'
#
loop_
_entity.id
_entity.type
_entity.pdbx_description
1 polymer ?
#
loop_
_entity_poly.entity_id
_entity_poly.type
_entity_poly.pdbx_seq_one_letter_code
_entity_poly.pdbx_strand_id
1 'polypeptide(L)'
;MKPLSISAAWNETAAFVKREAGLLFPIALAFLALPSIVVQFFMPEAAPGQQPELGAWMFLLLPLILLTLIGSLAITALALRPAQSVQEAIGHGMRRILPVLGAAFLLGLGSFTIALPASILIALLGLAERTTTILMVLLFLAILTFLWIRFILLTPAAVAEPLGPVALLKRSWNLTRGHFSKLIGFITVLTIVALIILIAVSLIFGTVIALLFGAPEPRNLSYVLTLIVSGVASAVFSVYITVAIARIYAQLAEGSTSGI
;
A
#
# COMPACT_ATOMS: atom_id res chain seq x y z
N MET A 1 7.93 28.53 3.05
CA MET A 1 7.47 27.13 2.93
C MET A 1 6.96 26.93 1.50
N LYS A 2 7.58 26.06 0.67
CA LYS A 2 6.97 25.71 -0.63
C LYS A 2 5.67 24.94 -0.33
N PRO A 3 4.51 25.36 -0.83
CA PRO A 3 3.27 24.63 -0.60
C PRO A 3 3.37 23.26 -1.30
N LEU A 4 2.95 22.19 -0.61
CA LEU A 4 2.75 20.88 -1.22
C LEU A 4 1.93 21.05 -2.51
N SER A 5 2.54 20.75 -3.65
CA SER A 5 1.92 20.86 -4.97
C SER A 5 1.59 19.47 -5.49
N ILE A 6 0.31 19.12 -5.39
CA ILE A 6 -0.22 17.83 -5.87
C ILE A 6 0.05 17.63 -7.36
N SER A 7 -0.16 18.68 -8.17
CA SER A 7 0.08 18.63 -9.61
C SER A 7 1.56 18.42 -9.94
N ALA A 8 2.46 19.06 -9.20
CA ALA A 8 3.89 18.85 -9.38
C ALA A 8 4.28 17.41 -9.01
N ALA A 9 3.81 16.91 -7.85
CA ALA A 9 4.08 15.54 -7.42
C ALA A 9 3.58 14.50 -8.45
N TRP A 10 2.41 14.70 -9.04
CA TRP A 10 1.89 13.84 -10.10
C TRP A 10 2.73 13.91 -11.38
N ASN A 11 3.04 15.12 -11.86
CA ASN A 11 3.82 15.29 -13.09
C ASN A 11 5.24 14.71 -12.95
N GLU A 12 5.88 14.94 -11.80
CA GLU A 12 7.18 14.33 -11.48
C GLU A 12 7.11 12.81 -11.41
N THR A 13 6.03 12.27 -10.83
CA THR A 13 5.80 10.82 -10.76
C THR A 13 5.65 10.24 -12.15
N ALA A 14 4.77 10.79 -12.99
CA ALA A 14 4.55 10.30 -14.34
C ALA A 14 5.82 10.39 -15.20
N ALA A 15 6.56 11.48 -15.11
CA ALA A 15 7.84 11.64 -15.80
C ALA A 15 8.89 10.64 -15.32
N PHE A 16 8.98 10.41 -14.01
CA PHE A 16 9.92 9.45 -13.42
C PHE A 16 9.58 8.01 -13.82
N VAL A 17 8.32 7.60 -13.68
CA VAL A 17 7.88 6.24 -14.04
C VAL A 17 8.12 5.96 -15.52
N LYS A 18 7.84 6.93 -16.39
CA LYS A 18 8.10 6.80 -17.83
C LYS A 18 9.60 6.66 -18.14
N ARG A 19 10.45 7.43 -17.47
CA ARG A 19 11.91 7.41 -17.69
C ARG A 19 12.56 6.14 -17.15
N GLU A 20 12.17 5.71 -15.96
CA GLU A 20 12.78 4.59 -15.24
C GLU A 20 11.97 3.29 -15.35
N ALA A 21 11.05 3.19 -16.32
CA ALA A 21 10.17 2.03 -16.52
C ALA A 21 10.94 0.70 -16.56
N GLY A 22 12.10 0.70 -17.23
CA GLY A 22 12.97 -0.48 -17.34
C GLY A 22 13.55 -0.97 -16.01
N LEU A 23 13.69 -0.10 -15.02
CA LEU A 23 14.15 -0.46 -13.67
C LEU A 23 12.97 -0.80 -12.75
N LEU A 24 11.86 -0.08 -12.88
CA LEU A 24 10.70 -0.21 -11.99
C LEU A 24 9.87 -1.46 -12.27
N PHE A 25 9.57 -1.77 -13.53
CA PHE A 25 8.65 -2.85 -13.87
C PHE A 25 9.17 -4.25 -13.51
N PRO A 26 10.46 -4.60 -13.70
CA PRO A 26 10.96 -5.89 -13.24
C PRO A 26 10.79 -6.08 -11.73
N ILE A 27 11.05 -5.05 -10.93
CA ILE A 27 10.85 -5.08 -9.48
C ILE A 27 9.35 -5.20 -9.17
N ALA A 28 8.51 -4.40 -9.82
CA ALA A 28 7.07 -4.40 -9.58
C ALA A 28 6.44 -5.76 -9.92
N LEU A 29 6.82 -6.37 -11.05
CA LEU A 29 6.33 -7.68 -11.44
C LEU A 29 6.79 -8.76 -10.47
N ALA A 30 8.08 -8.78 -10.12
CA ALA A 30 8.65 -9.80 -9.26
C ALA A 30 8.18 -9.71 -7.79
N PHE A 31 8.12 -8.49 -7.24
CA PHE A 31 7.88 -8.28 -5.82
C PHE A 31 6.47 -7.78 -5.49
N LEU A 32 5.69 -7.25 -6.45
CA LEU A 32 4.33 -6.76 -6.19
C LEU A 32 3.28 -7.63 -6.92
N ALA A 33 3.44 -7.84 -8.22
CA ALA A 33 2.48 -8.62 -9.01
C ALA A 33 2.46 -10.09 -8.57
N LEU A 34 3.61 -10.77 -8.61
CA LEU A 34 3.70 -12.19 -8.28
C LEU A 34 3.14 -12.51 -6.88
N PRO A 35 3.52 -11.80 -5.79
CA PRO A 35 2.92 -12.08 -4.49
C PRO A 35 1.41 -11.89 -4.46
N SER A 36 0.89 -10.84 -5.09
CA SER A 36 -0.55 -10.60 -5.15
C SER A 36 -1.30 -11.69 -5.92
N ILE A 37 -0.71 -12.23 -6.99
CA ILE A 37 -1.28 -13.32 -7.79
C ILE A 37 -1.30 -14.60 -6.97
N VAL A 38 -0.19 -14.92 -6.29
CA VAL A 38 -0.10 -16.13 -5.45
C VAL A 38 -1.11 -16.09 -4.31
N VAL A 39 -1.26 -14.95 -3.62
CA VAL A 39 -2.29 -14.82 -2.58
C VAL A 39 -3.67 -15.07 -3.16
N GLN A 40 -4.03 -14.40 -4.25
CA GLN A 40 -5.36 -14.56 -4.87
C GLN A 40 -5.63 -15.99 -5.35
N PHE A 41 -4.61 -16.68 -5.87
CA PHE A 41 -4.74 -18.05 -6.37
C PHE A 41 -4.97 -19.09 -5.26
N PHE A 42 -4.32 -18.91 -4.10
CA PHE A 42 -4.40 -19.87 -2.99
C PHE A 42 -5.43 -19.50 -1.92
N MET A 43 -5.88 -18.24 -1.89
CA MET A 43 -6.89 -17.79 -0.95
C MET A 43 -8.24 -18.46 -1.28
N PRO A 44 -8.89 -19.13 -0.30
CA PRO A 44 -10.21 -19.71 -0.49
C PRO A 44 -11.24 -18.62 -0.82
N GLU A 45 -12.14 -18.91 -1.75
CA GLU A 45 -13.30 -18.06 -2.00
C GLU A 45 -14.22 -18.08 -0.78
N ALA A 46 -14.62 -16.91 -0.32
CA ALA A 46 -15.57 -16.74 0.78
C ALA A 46 -16.87 -16.15 0.24
N ALA A 47 -18.00 -16.63 0.76
CA ALA A 47 -19.29 -16.01 0.46
C ALA A 47 -19.32 -14.55 0.93
N PRO A 48 -20.12 -13.67 0.31
CA PRO A 48 -20.24 -12.28 0.73
C PRO A 48 -20.58 -12.18 2.22
N GLY A 49 -19.74 -11.47 2.99
CA GLY A 49 -19.91 -11.30 4.44
C GLY A 49 -19.29 -12.41 5.29
N GLN A 50 -18.71 -13.44 4.68
CA GLN A 50 -17.92 -14.46 5.37
C GLN A 50 -16.42 -14.21 5.22
N GLN A 51 -15.65 -14.66 6.20
CA GLN A 51 -14.19 -14.65 6.11
C GLN A 51 -13.72 -15.92 5.38
N PRO A 52 -12.62 -15.84 4.61
CA PRO A 52 -11.98 -17.04 4.07
C PRO A 52 -11.64 -18.01 5.19
N GLU A 53 -11.79 -19.30 4.92
CA GLU A 53 -11.44 -20.33 5.88
C GLU A 53 -9.95 -20.25 6.26
N LEU A 54 -9.69 -20.37 7.58
CA LEU A 54 -8.33 -20.43 8.10
C LEU A 54 -7.67 -21.72 7.60
N GLY A 55 -6.46 -21.62 7.05
CA GLY A 55 -5.81 -22.77 6.45
C GLY A 55 -4.34 -22.54 6.11
N ALA A 56 -3.73 -23.53 5.46
CA ALA A 56 -2.30 -23.54 5.18
C ALA A 56 -1.83 -22.38 4.27
N TRP A 57 -2.73 -21.80 3.46
CA TRP A 57 -2.43 -20.64 2.62
C TRP A 57 -1.97 -19.42 3.44
N MET A 58 -2.35 -19.33 4.71
CA MET A 58 -1.94 -18.25 5.61
C MET A 58 -0.43 -18.26 5.90
N PHE A 59 0.22 -19.42 5.86
CA PHE A 59 1.68 -19.51 6.01
C PHE A 59 2.43 -18.85 4.84
N LEU A 60 1.77 -18.70 3.68
CA LEU A 60 2.31 -17.95 2.53
C LEU A 60 2.23 -16.44 2.74
N LEU A 61 1.33 -15.93 3.60
CA LEU A 61 1.14 -14.49 3.76
C LEU A 61 2.40 -13.79 4.24
N LEU A 62 3.08 -14.33 5.26
CA LEU A 62 4.28 -13.70 5.80
C LEU A 62 5.40 -13.54 4.75
N PRO A 63 5.86 -14.60 4.05
CA PRO A 63 6.91 -14.43 3.04
C PRO A 63 6.47 -13.52 1.88
N LEU A 64 5.21 -13.58 1.45
CA LEU A 64 4.69 -12.74 0.37
C LEU A 64 4.58 -11.25 0.79
N ILE A 65 4.19 -10.98 2.03
CA ILE A 65 4.22 -9.62 2.62
C ILE A 65 5.66 -9.11 2.70
N LEU A 66 6.63 -9.94 3.07
CA LEU A 66 8.03 -9.52 3.07
C LEU A 66 8.54 -9.21 1.66
N LEU A 67 8.17 -10.01 0.65
CA LEU A 67 8.50 -9.72 -0.75
C LEU A 67 7.91 -8.39 -1.22
N THR A 68 6.61 -8.16 -0.98
CA THR A 68 5.95 -6.89 -1.33
C THR A 68 6.58 -5.70 -0.61
N LEU A 69 6.96 -5.87 0.65
CA LEU A 69 7.65 -4.84 1.41
C LEU A 69 9.02 -4.53 0.81
N ILE A 70 9.83 -5.53 0.45
CA ILE A 70 11.11 -5.35 -0.24
C ILE A 70 10.92 -4.58 -1.55
N GLY A 71 9.95 -4.98 -2.38
CA GLY A 71 9.65 -4.32 -3.65
C GLY A 71 9.27 -2.85 -3.46
N SER A 72 8.38 -2.56 -2.51
CA SER A 72 7.96 -1.19 -2.20
C SER A 72 9.11 -0.31 -1.72
N LEU A 73 10.00 -0.85 -0.88
CA LEU A 73 11.19 -0.14 -0.39
C LEU A 73 12.22 0.08 -1.50
N ALA A 74 12.41 -0.89 -2.39
CA ALA A 74 13.31 -0.77 -3.53
C ALA A 74 12.83 0.29 -4.54
N ILE A 75 11.54 0.30 -4.88
CA ILE A 75 10.94 1.33 -5.73
C ILE A 75 11.07 2.71 -5.08
N THR A 76 10.83 2.79 -3.76
CA THR A 76 11.02 4.03 -3.00
C THR A 76 12.47 4.50 -3.02
N ALA A 77 13.44 3.59 -2.91
CA ALA A 77 14.88 3.91 -3.00
C ALA A 77 15.25 4.48 -4.37
N LEU A 78 14.82 3.83 -5.45
CA LEU A 78 15.01 4.35 -6.82
C LEU A 78 14.36 5.73 -7.00
N ALA A 79 13.19 5.95 -6.43
CA ALA A 79 12.49 7.23 -6.53
C ALA A 79 13.22 8.37 -5.81
N LEU A 80 13.85 8.09 -4.67
CA LEU A 80 14.53 9.09 -3.84
C LEU A 80 16.01 9.30 -4.21
N ARG A 81 16.69 8.28 -4.75
CA ARG A 81 18.13 8.30 -5.02
C ARG A 81 18.39 8.07 -6.51
N PRO A 82 18.72 9.12 -7.28
CA PRO A 82 19.06 8.95 -8.70
C PRO A 82 20.33 8.10 -8.85
N ALA A 83 20.40 7.35 -9.97
CA ALA A 83 21.53 6.52 -10.38
C ALA A 83 21.83 5.25 -9.54
N GLN A 84 20.87 4.75 -8.76
CA GLN A 84 21.03 3.44 -8.09
C GLN A 84 20.72 2.27 -9.04
N SER A 85 21.51 1.19 -8.93
CA SER A 85 21.20 -0.07 -9.59
C SER A 85 20.02 -0.78 -8.93
N VAL A 86 19.32 -1.66 -9.67
CA VAL A 86 18.21 -2.48 -9.12
C VAL A 86 18.67 -3.32 -7.93
N GLN A 87 19.88 -3.88 -8.01
CA GLN A 87 20.45 -4.69 -6.93
C GLN A 87 20.70 -3.87 -5.67
N GLU A 88 21.26 -2.66 -5.79
CA GLU A 88 21.46 -1.76 -4.66
C GLU A 88 20.14 -1.34 -4.02
N ALA A 89 19.11 -1.04 -4.84
CA ALA A 89 17.79 -0.67 -4.35
C ALA A 89 17.15 -1.81 -3.55
N ILE A 90 17.21 -3.05 -4.04
CA ILE A 90 16.72 -4.25 -3.34
C ILE A 90 17.52 -4.47 -2.05
N GLY A 91 18.85 -4.40 -2.11
CA GLY A 91 19.72 -4.56 -0.93
C GLY A 91 19.45 -3.51 0.15
N HIS A 92 19.18 -2.26 -0.26
CA HIS A 92 18.73 -1.21 0.65
C HIS A 92 17.36 -1.53 1.26
N GLY A 93 16.39 -1.98 0.45
CA GLY A 93 15.08 -2.37 0.93
C GLY A 93 15.14 -3.49 1.98
N MET A 94 15.94 -4.53 1.73
CA MET A 94 16.14 -5.64 2.66
C MET A 94 16.67 -5.19 4.02
N ARG A 95 17.65 -4.26 4.03
CA ARG A 95 18.21 -3.70 5.28
C ARG A 95 17.21 -2.87 6.08
N ARG A 96 16.14 -2.38 5.44
CA ARG A 96 15.12 -1.54 6.06
C ARG A 96 13.85 -2.27 6.46
N ILE A 97 13.75 -3.57 6.18
CA ILE A 97 12.63 -4.40 6.61
C ILE A 97 12.43 -4.30 8.13
N LEU A 98 13.49 -4.54 8.93
CA LEU A 98 13.36 -4.61 10.39
C LEU A 98 12.86 -3.30 11.01
N PRO A 99 13.43 -2.12 10.67
CA PRO A 99 12.89 -0.84 11.15
C PRO A 99 11.42 -0.61 10.75
N VAL A 100 11.04 -0.97 9.52
CA VAL A 100 9.67 -0.78 9.03
C VAL A 100 8.70 -1.76 9.69
N LEU A 101 9.07 -3.02 9.85
CA LEU A 101 8.28 -4.01 10.60
C LEU A 101 8.14 -3.62 12.07
N GLY A 102 9.21 -3.14 12.70
CA GLY A 102 9.14 -2.63 14.07
C GLY A 102 8.17 -1.45 14.18
N ALA A 103 8.19 -0.54 13.20
CA ALA A 103 7.26 0.60 13.18
C ALA A 103 5.82 0.14 12.94
N ALA A 104 5.59 -0.79 12.01
CA ALA A 104 4.28 -1.40 11.75
C ALA A 104 3.76 -2.18 12.96
N PHE A 105 4.62 -2.90 13.67
CA PHE A 105 4.28 -3.61 14.90
C PHE A 105 3.86 -2.64 16.01
N LEU A 106 4.61 -1.55 16.21
CA LEU A 106 4.25 -0.51 17.19
C LEU A 106 2.92 0.17 16.84
N LEU A 107 2.66 0.41 15.55
CA LEU A 107 1.37 0.94 15.09
C LEU A 107 0.23 -0.05 15.31
N GLY A 108 0.45 -1.33 15.01
CA GLY A 108 -0.50 -2.40 15.25
C GLY A 108 -0.82 -2.52 16.74
N LEU A 109 0.20 -2.55 17.59
CA LEU A 109 0.04 -2.61 19.04
C LEU A 109 -0.71 -1.38 19.57
N GLY A 110 -0.33 -0.17 19.14
CA GLY A 110 -1.00 1.07 19.53
C GLY A 110 -2.45 1.17 19.05
N SER A 111 -2.76 0.56 17.90
CA SER A 111 -4.15 0.48 17.40
C SER A 111 -4.95 -0.55 18.20
N PHE A 112 -4.33 -1.67 18.56
CA PHE A 112 -4.96 -2.75 19.32
C PHE A 112 -5.29 -2.34 20.76
N THR A 113 -4.44 -1.56 21.42
CA THR A 113 -4.71 -1.03 22.76
C THR A 113 -5.91 -0.09 22.81
N ILE A 114 -6.29 0.51 21.68
CA ILE A 114 -7.49 1.36 21.57
C ILE A 114 -8.71 0.52 21.15
N ALA A 115 -8.55 -0.32 20.12
CA ALA A 115 -9.64 -1.08 19.53
C ALA A 115 -10.20 -2.16 20.46
N LEU A 116 -9.34 -2.88 21.19
CA LEU A 116 -9.76 -3.99 22.03
C LEU A 116 -10.61 -3.53 23.23
N PRO A 117 -10.20 -2.56 24.06
CA PRO A 117 -11.04 -2.08 25.16
C PRO A 117 -12.36 -1.48 24.69
N ALA A 118 -12.33 -0.76 23.56
CA ALA A 118 -13.56 -0.26 22.94
C ALA A 118 -14.50 -1.43 22.63
N SER A 119 -14.03 -2.46 21.90
CA SER A 119 -14.84 -3.62 21.52
C SER A 119 -15.41 -4.37 22.73
N ILE A 120 -14.64 -4.53 23.82
CA ILE A 120 -15.11 -5.17 25.05
C ILE A 120 -16.17 -4.32 25.74
N LEU A 121 -15.93 -3.01 25.89
CA LEU A 121 -16.89 -2.10 26.52
C LEU A 121 -18.24 -2.14 25.81
N ILE A 122 -18.24 -2.19 24.48
CA ILE A 122 -19.43 -2.27 23.65
C ILE A 122 -20.20 -3.57 23.92
N ALA A 123 -19.48 -4.70 23.93
CA ALA A 123 -20.08 -6.00 24.19
C ALA A 123 -20.71 -6.05 25.60
N LEU A 124 -20.02 -5.48 26.60
CA LEU A 124 -20.51 -5.41 27.98
C LEU A 124 -21.73 -4.50 28.15
N LEU A 125 -21.82 -3.41 27.38
CA LEU A 125 -22.96 -2.50 27.42
C LEU A 125 -24.18 -3.02 26.64
N GLY A 126 -24.10 -4.22 26.05
CA GLY A 126 -25.18 -4.80 25.26
C GLY A 126 -25.51 -4.01 24.00
N LEU A 127 -24.63 -3.10 23.58
CA LEU A 127 -24.86 -2.22 22.45
C LEU A 127 -24.59 -2.91 21.11
N ALA A 128 -24.58 -4.24 21.05
CA ALA A 128 -24.31 -5.02 19.83
C ALA A 128 -25.49 -5.05 18.85
N GLU A 129 -26.22 -3.93 18.75
CA GLU A 129 -27.27 -3.76 17.75
C GLU A 129 -26.68 -3.32 16.40
N ARG A 130 -27.41 -3.60 15.31
CA ARG A 130 -26.98 -3.34 13.93
C ARG A 130 -26.48 -1.91 13.71
N THR A 131 -27.18 -0.91 14.26
CA THR A 131 -26.82 0.51 14.14
C THR A 131 -25.48 0.80 14.80
N THR A 132 -25.27 0.25 15.99
CA THR A 132 -24.04 0.43 16.76
C THR A 132 -22.86 -0.27 16.08
N THR A 133 -23.06 -1.47 15.53
CA THR A 133 -22.04 -2.17 14.73
C THR A 133 -21.61 -1.34 13.52
N ILE A 134 -22.56 -0.74 12.80
CA ILE A 134 -22.25 0.13 11.64
C ILE A 134 -21.43 1.35 12.09
N LEU A 135 -21.85 2.04 13.15
CA LEU A 135 -21.12 3.19 13.68
C LEU A 135 -19.69 2.84 14.11
N MET A 136 -19.47 1.63 14.62
CA MET A 136 -18.14 1.15 15.00
C MET A 136 -17.26 0.81 13.82
N VAL A 137 -17.81 0.15 12.80
CA VAL A 137 -17.08 -0.11 11.56
C VAL A 137 -16.66 1.23 10.93
N LEU A 138 -17.56 2.22 10.91
CA LEU A 138 -17.25 3.56 10.41
C LEU A 138 -16.18 4.27 11.26
N LEU A 139 -16.29 4.22 12.59
CA LEU A 139 -15.30 4.80 13.49
C LEU A 139 -13.93 4.13 13.32
N PHE A 140 -13.90 2.80 13.22
CA PHE A 140 -12.67 2.04 13.02
C PHE A 140 -12.05 2.35 11.66
N LEU A 141 -12.85 2.41 10.59
CA LEU A 141 -12.39 2.85 9.26
C LEU A 141 -11.83 4.28 9.30
N ALA A 142 -12.48 5.20 10.02
CA ALA A 142 -12.00 6.56 10.18
C ALA A 142 -10.64 6.62 10.91
N ILE A 143 -10.47 5.85 11.99
CA ILE A 143 -9.21 5.75 12.72
C ILE A 143 -8.11 5.15 11.84
N LEU A 144 -8.39 4.05 11.14
CA LEU A 144 -7.44 3.42 10.24
C LEU A 144 -7.03 4.36 9.10
N THR A 145 -7.98 5.05 8.49
CA THR A 145 -7.72 6.02 7.44
C THR A 145 -6.87 7.18 7.96
N PHE A 146 -7.19 7.70 9.15
CA PHE A 146 -6.42 8.75 9.80
C PHE A 146 -4.97 8.32 10.07
N LEU A 147 -4.75 7.14 10.65
CA LEU A 147 -3.43 6.59 10.90
C LEU A 147 -2.68 6.33 9.60
N TRP A 148 -3.35 5.75 8.60
CA TRP A 148 -2.75 5.45 7.31
C TRP A 148 -2.21 6.71 6.63
N ILE A 149 -2.98 7.80 6.61
CA ILE A 149 -2.53 9.10 6.05
C ILE A 149 -1.38 9.68 6.87
N ARG A 150 -1.40 9.54 8.20
CA ARG A 150 -0.34 10.05 9.09
C ARG A 150 0.98 9.29 8.94
N PHE A 151 0.91 8.00 8.61
CA PHE A 151 2.06 7.12 8.46
C PHE A 151 2.38 6.78 7.00
N ILE A 152 1.76 7.48 6.04
CA ILE A 152 2.00 7.23 4.61
C ILE A 152 3.45 7.49 4.19
N LEU A 153 4.17 8.37 4.91
CA LEU A 153 5.56 8.71 4.64
C LEU A 153 6.56 7.81 5.40
N LEU A 154 6.10 6.75 6.05
CA LEU A 154 6.95 5.83 6.81
C LEU A 154 7.97 5.13 5.91
N THR A 155 7.53 4.57 4.78
CA THR A 155 8.39 3.89 3.79
C THR A 155 9.48 4.80 3.25
N PRO A 156 9.19 6.01 2.71
CA PRO A 156 10.25 6.90 2.23
C PRO A 156 11.14 7.43 3.35
N ALA A 157 10.61 7.69 4.56
CA ALA A 157 11.45 8.07 5.70
C ALA A 157 12.43 6.94 6.09
N ALA A 158 12.01 5.67 6.04
CA ALA A 158 12.86 4.52 6.33
C ALA A 158 13.99 4.33 5.32
N VAL A 159 13.73 4.67 4.06
CA VAL A 159 14.73 4.59 2.98
C VAL A 159 15.70 5.77 3.04
N ALA A 160 15.18 6.98 3.25
CA ALA A 160 15.97 8.20 3.26
C ALA A 160 16.87 8.30 4.49
N GLU A 161 16.34 7.99 5.68
CA GLU A 161 16.98 8.32 6.96
C GLU A 161 17.35 7.04 7.77
N PRO A 162 18.54 6.94 8.38
CA PRO A 162 18.96 5.81 9.22
C PRO A 162 18.27 5.77 10.59
N LEU A 163 16.94 5.85 10.61
CA LEU A 163 16.13 5.90 11.83
C LEU A 163 15.66 4.52 12.30
N GLY A 164 15.55 4.36 13.62
CA GLY A 164 14.87 3.23 14.25
C GLY A 164 13.33 3.36 14.23
N PRO A 165 12.60 2.29 14.63
CA PRO A 165 11.13 2.21 14.51
C PRO A 165 10.36 3.41 15.08
N VAL A 166 10.64 3.80 16.32
CA VAL A 166 9.93 4.90 17.01
C VAL A 166 10.23 6.24 16.33
N ALA A 167 11.48 6.45 15.92
CA ALA A 167 11.90 7.68 15.25
C ALA A 167 11.24 7.82 13.87
N LEU A 168 11.05 6.71 13.13
CA LEU A 168 10.30 6.70 11.87
C LEU A 168 8.86 7.15 12.04
N LEU A 169 8.16 6.63 13.05
CA LEU A 169 6.79 7.03 13.34
C LEU A 169 6.70 8.53 13.67
N LYS A 170 7.58 9.02 14.54
CA LYS A 170 7.64 10.46 14.88
C LYS A 170 7.94 11.32 13.65
N ARG A 171 8.86 10.87 12.79
CA ARG A 171 9.24 11.59 11.57
C ARG A 171 8.07 11.69 10.58
N SER A 172 7.40 10.58 10.29
CA SER A 172 6.22 10.59 9.42
C SER A 172 5.09 11.46 10.00
N TRP A 173 4.85 11.38 11.31
CA TRP A 173 3.84 12.21 11.98
C TRP A 173 4.13 13.71 11.86
N ASN A 174 5.39 14.11 12.03
CA ASN A 174 5.81 15.50 11.94
C ASN A 174 5.75 16.04 10.51
N LEU A 175 6.17 15.25 9.51
CA LEU A 175 6.11 15.66 8.10
C LEU A 175 4.67 15.80 7.58
N THR A 176 3.76 14.93 8.04
CA THR A 176 2.35 15.00 7.68
C THR A 176 1.57 16.07 8.46
N ARG A 177 2.13 16.60 9.55
CA ARG A 177 1.50 17.66 10.36
C ARG A 177 1.37 18.94 9.52
N GLY A 178 0.15 19.48 9.47
CA GLY A 178 -0.17 20.68 8.68
C GLY A 178 -0.55 20.42 7.22
N HIS A 179 -0.37 19.20 6.71
CA HIS A 179 -0.66 18.84 5.31
C HIS A 179 -1.74 17.77 5.15
N PHE A 180 -2.40 17.35 6.24
CA PHE A 180 -3.37 16.25 6.26
C PHE A 180 -4.46 16.38 5.19
N SER A 181 -5.09 17.56 5.05
CA SER A 181 -6.17 17.80 4.09
C SER A 181 -5.74 17.66 2.64
N LYS A 182 -4.50 18.06 2.32
CA LYS A 182 -3.93 17.91 0.97
C LYS A 182 -3.54 16.46 0.69
N LEU A 183 -2.95 15.78 1.69
CA LEU A 183 -2.57 14.37 1.58
C LEU A 183 -3.79 13.46 1.42
N ILE A 184 -4.84 13.64 2.23
CA ILE A 184 -6.07 12.86 2.10
C ILE A 184 -6.72 13.09 0.74
N GLY A 185 -6.82 14.34 0.27
CA GLY A 185 -7.39 14.66 -1.04
C GLY A 185 -6.62 14.02 -2.18
N PHE A 186 -5.28 14.12 -2.15
CA PHE A 186 -4.42 13.49 -3.15
C PHE A 186 -4.56 11.98 -3.21
N ILE A 187 -4.47 11.32 -2.05
CA ILE A 187 -4.55 9.86 -1.96
C ILE A 187 -5.95 9.36 -2.31
N THR A 188 -7.00 10.11 -1.95
CA THR A 188 -8.37 9.80 -2.35
C THR A 188 -8.50 9.83 -3.88
N VAL A 189 -8.02 10.89 -4.54
CA VAL A 189 -8.07 10.99 -6.00
C VAL A 189 -7.27 9.86 -6.65
N LEU A 190 -6.05 9.58 -6.19
CA LEU A 190 -5.24 8.47 -6.71
C LEU A 190 -5.94 7.12 -6.54
N THR A 191 -6.56 6.88 -5.38
CA THR A 191 -7.26 5.63 -5.09
C THR A 191 -8.50 5.49 -5.97
N ILE A 192 -9.28 6.56 -6.16
CA ILE A 192 -10.45 6.54 -7.06
C ILE A 192 -10.01 6.25 -8.50
N VAL A 193 -8.96 6.90 -8.99
CA VAL A 193 -8.43 6.66 -10.34
C VAL A 193 -7.94 5.22 -10.48
N ALA A 194 -7.20 4.71 -9.50
CA ALA A 194 -6.75 3.32 -9.47
C ALA A 194 -7.94 2.34 -9.47
N LEU A 195 -8.97 2.58 -8.66
CA LEU A 195 -10.17 1.74 -8.61
C LEU A 195 -10.89 1.70 -9.95
N ILE A 196 -11.14 2.87 -10.56
CA ILE A 196 -11.81 2.95 -11.87
C ILE A 196 -11.03 2.15 -12.92
N ILE A 197 -9.71 2.31 -12.98
CA ILE A 197 -8.90 1.63 -13.98
C ILE A 197 -8.79 0.13 -13.68
N LEU A 198 -8.62 -0.28 -12.42
CA LEU A 198 -8.58 -1.69 -12.05
C LEU A 198 -9.91 -2.40 -12.38
N ILE A 199 -11.05 -1.74 -12.14
CA ILE A 199 -12.36 -2.24 -12.54
C ILE A 199 -12.43 -2.32 -14.07
N ALA A 200 -12.04 -1.27 -14.79
CA ALA A 200 -12.07 -1.25 -16.25
C ALA A 200 -11.19 -2.34 -16.87
N VAL A 201 -9.95 -2.50 -16.40
CA VAL A 201 -9.04 -3.56 -16.83
C VAL A 201 -9.63 -4.93 -16.56
N SER A 202 -10.17 -5.15 -15.36
CA SER A 202 -10.79 -6.43 -14.99
C SER A 202 -12.00 -6.75 -15.88
N LEU A 203 -12.85 -5.76 -16.18
CA LEU A 203 -14.01 -5.95 -17.05
C LEU A 203 -13.59 -6.21 -18.50
N ILE A 204 -12.69 -5.39 -19.06
CA ILE A 204 -12.26 -5.49 -20.46
C ILE A 204 -11.55 -6.82 -20.69
N PHE A 205 -10.47 -7.07 -19.95
CA PHE A 205 -9.67 -8.27 -20.15
C PHE A 205 -10.37 -9.51 -19.64
N GLY A 206 -11.10 -9.43 -18.52
CA GLY A 206 -11.88 -10.55 -18.01
C GLY A 206 -12.95 -11.00 -18.99
N THR A 207 -13.63 -10.06 -19.67
CA THR A 207 -14.62 -10.41 -20.71
C THR A 207 -13.95 -11.05 -21.92
N VAL A 208 -12.84 -10.48 -22.42
CA VAL A 208 -12.11 -11.06 -23.57
C VAL A 208 -11.61 -12.47 -23.24
N ILE A 209 -11.03 -12.67 -22.06
CA ILE A 209 -10.57 -13.98 -21.60
C ILE A 209 -11.75 -14.95 -21.48
N ALA A 210 -12.87 -14.51 -20.92
CA ALA A 210 -14.06 -15.34 -20.75
C ALA A 210 -14.68 -15.77 -22.09
N LEU A 211 -14.65 -14.91 -23.11
CA LEU A 211 -15.15 -15.22 -24.45
C LEU A 211 -14.24 -16.20 -25.20
N LEU A 212 -12.93 -16.12 -25.02
CA LEU A 212 -11.96 -16.96 -25.72
C LEU A 212 -11.74 -18.32 -25.05
N PHE A 213 -11.79 -18.36 -23.71
CA PHE A 213 -11.39 -19.53 -22.91
C PHE A 213 -12.51 -20.05 -21.99
N GLY A 214 -13.69 -19.44 -22.02
CA GLY A 214 -14.81 -19.76 -21.12
C GLY A 214 -14.75 -19.01 -19.79
N ALA A 215 -15.83 -19.08 -19.01
CA ALA A 215 -15.95 -18.37 -17.74
C ALA A 215 -14.79 -18.72 -16.77
N PRO A 216 -14.33 -17.74 -15.95
CA PRO A 216 -13.30 -17.99 -14.95
C PRO A 216 -13.85 -18.88 -13.84
N GLU A 217 -13.53 -20.18 -13.93
CA GLU A 217 -13.76 -21.15 -12.87
C GLU A 217 -12.47 -21.37 -12.06
N PRO A 218 -12.57 -21.66 -10.74
CA PRO A 218 -11.39 -21.87 -9.91
C PRO A 218 -10.42 -22.89 -10.55
N ARG A 219 -9.15 -22.49 -10.68
CA ARG A 219 -8.05 -23.29 -11.23
C ARG A 219 -8.12 -23.60 -12.74
N ASN A 220 -8.98 -22.95 -13.50
CA ASN A 220 -8.96 -22.99 -14.98
C ASN A 220 -7.95 -21.97 -15.56
N LEU A 221 -7.56 -22.14 -16.83
CA LEU A 221 -6.71 -21.22 -17.58
C LEU A 221 -7.28 -19.79 -17.59
N SER A 222 -8.59 -19.64 -17.81
CA SER A 222 -9.27 -18.34 -17.80
C SER A 222 -9.12 -17.60 -16.47
N TYR A 223 -9.20 -18.34 -15.36
CA TYR A 223 -8.96 -17.80 -14.01
C TYR A 223 -7.52 -17.34 -13.83
N VAL A 224 -6.54 -18.17 -14.18
CA VAL A 224 -5.11 -17.82 -14.07
C VAL A 224 -4.77 -16.60 -14.91
N LEU A 225 -5.26 -16.52 -16.16
CA LEU A 225 -5.05 -15.35 -17.01
C LEU A 225 -5.66 -14.08 -16.42
N THR A 226 -6.85 -14.18 -15.85
CA THR A 226 -7.52 -13.03 -15.20
C THR A 226 -6.73 -12.55 -13.98
N LEU A 227 -6.20 -13.47 -13.17
CA LEU A 227 -5.33 -13.14 -12.03
C LEU A 227 -4.03 -12.47 -12.47
N ILE A 228 -3.41 -12.94 -13.56
CA ILE A 228 -2.18 -12.33 -14.09
C ILE A 228 -2.47 -10.89 -14.50
N VAL A 229 -3.56 -10.65 -15.24
CA VAL A 229 -3.93 -9.30 -15.68
C VAL A 229 -4.20 -8.38 -14.48
N SER A 230 -4.98 -8.84 -13.50
CA SER A 230 -5.30 -8.02 -12.32
C SER A 230 -4.06 -7.75 -11.45
N GLY A 231 -3.20 -8.76 -11.27
CA GLY A 231 -1.95 -8.63 -10.52
C GLY A 231 -0.95 -7.68 -11.18
N VAL A 232 -0.80 -7.76 -12.51
CA VAL A 232 0.05 -6.83 -13.27
C VAL A 232 -0.51 -5.41 -13.17
N ALA A 233 -1.81 -5.22 -13.37
CA ALA A 233 -2.43 -3.91 -13.26
C ALA A 233 -2.25 -3.30 -11.85
N SER A 234 -2.48 -4.11 -10.81
CA SER A 234 -2.26 -3.72 -9.41
C SER A 234 -0.81 -3.31 -9.13
N ALA A 235 0.17 -4.05 -9.67
CA ALA A 235 1.58 -3.72 -9.53
C ALA A 235 1.94 -2.40 -10.23
N VAL A 236 1.41 -2.16 -11.44
CA VAL A 236 1.59 -0.89 -12.15
C VAL A 236 1.09 0.27 -11.29
N PHE A 237 -0.12 0.19 -10.74
CA PHE A 237 -0.66 1.23 -9.84
C PHE A 237 0.17 1.42 -8.58
N SER A 238 0.63 0.31 -7.98
CA SER A 238 1.47 0.35 -6.79
C SER A 238 2.78 1.09 -7.03
N VAL A 239 3.38 0.97 -8.23
CA VAL A 239 4.55 1.77 -8.63
C VAL A 239 4.22 3.27 -8.64
N TYR A 240 3.14 3.68 -9.30
CA TYR A 240 2.73 5.09 -9.34
C TYR A 240 2.48 5.66 -7.95
N ILE A 241 1.76 4.94 -7.10
CA ILE A 241 1.46 5.36 -5.72
C ILE A 241 2.75 5.47 -4.91
N THR A 242 3.63 4.48 -4.99
CA THR A 242 4.88 4.43 -4.21
C THR A 242 5.83 5.56 -4.63
N VAL A 243 5.99 5.80 -5.93
CA VAL A 243 6.80 6.91 -6.45
C VAL A 243 6.18 8.26 -6.06
N ALA A 244 4.86 8.42 -6.15
CA ALA A 244 4.19 9.65 -5.75
C ALA A 244 4.40 9.97 -4.26
N ILE A 245 4.27 8.96 -3.40
CA ILE A 245 4.53 9.10 -1.95
C ILE A 245 6.00 9.48 -1.71
N ALA A 246 6.94 8.88 -2.44
CA ALA A 246 8.36 9.22 -2.34
C ALA A 246 8.64 10.68 -2.78
N ARG A 247 8.02 11.16 -3.85
CA ARG A 247 8.14 12.55 -4.31
C ARG A 247 7.53 13.54 -3.31
N ILE A 248 6.37 13.21 -2.75
CA ILE A 248 5.76 14.00 -1.68
C ILE A 248 6.66 14.07 -0.45
N TYR A 249 7.27 12.95 -0.06
CA TYR A 249 8.25 12.94 1.01
C TYR A 249 9.42 13.87 0.70
N ALA A 250 9.99 13.82 -0.50
CA ALA A 250 11.09 14.71 -0.89
C ALA A 250 10.71 16.19 -0.79
N GLN A 251 9.53 16.56 -1.32
CA GLN A 251 9.01 17.94 -1.23
C GLN A 251 8.83 18.41 0.22
N LEU A 252 8.30 17.55 1.09
CA LEU A 252 8.08 17.87 2.51
C LEU A 252 9.38 17.89 3.32
N ALA A 253 10.33 17.01 3.01
CA ALA A 253 11.62 16.93 3.69
C ALA A 253 12.48 18.18 3.36
N GLU A 254 12.55 18.59 2.09
CA GLU A 254 13.25 19.81 1.66
C GLU A 254 12.65 21.07 2.32
N GLY A 255 11.31 21.15 2.35
CA GLY A 255 10.62 22.26 3.00
C GLY A 255 10.87 22.36 4.51
N SER A 256 11.20 21.25 5.17
CA SER A 256 11.53 21.23 6.60
C SER A 256 12.94 21.75 6.91
N THR A 257 13.89 21.58 5.99
CA THR A 257 15.28 22.07 6.14
C THR A 257 15.44 23.56 5.87
N SER A 258 14.56 24.17 5.07
CA SER A 258 14.61 25.61 4.77
C SER A 258 13.90 26.51 5.78
N GLY A 259 13.40 25.94 6.89
CA GLY A 259 12.64 26.62 7.94
C GLY A 259 13.39 26.79 9.25
N ILE A 260 14.69 26.51 9.27
CA ILE A 260 15.66 26.83 10.34
C ILE A 260 16.59 27.90 9.79
#